data_AF-A0A815C3G4-F1
#
_entry.id   AF-A0A815C3G4-F1
#
_cell.length_a   1.000
_cell.length_b   1.000
_cell.length_c   1.000
_cell.angle_alpha   90.00
_cell.angle_beta   90.00
_cell.angle_gamma   90.00
#
_symmetry.space_group_name_H-M   'P 1'
#
loop_
_entity.id
_entity.type
_entity.pdbx_description
1 polymer ?
#
loop_
_entity_poly.entity_id
_entity_poly.type
_entity_poly.pdbx_seq_one_letter_code
_entity_poly.pdbx_strand_id
1 'polypeptide(L)'
;MRHQQLNIVTFLWFSFQLLLMNELEAAKTKDPFYIIAHMANNRETLDWAVSQGANGIESDFQFNNDGYPSVIEHGWPCDCRVNIYKDSICRHGLHGNCSGSKARNDPTAHNGVNGKSNGEHGMTYIWTLDKESSMKDYINRGVQGIITNRIALAKRVAVSMGVAMANVSTPPVDKCDCDYRKGGCTISWPAPSKKACKCRYKDLKWTCEGSLVDCDVSLPKCLNPDASKEACQLGQGDCDGY
;
A
#
# COMPACT_ATOMS: atom_id res chain seq x y z
N MET A 1 35.04 -5.53 57.58
CA MET A 1 33.89 -5.86 56.73
C MET A 1 33.23 -4.56 56.29
N ARG A 2 33.49 -4.09 55.07
CA ARG A 2 32.95 -2.83 54.53
C ARG A 2 31.79 -3.19 53.59
N HIS A 3 30.56 -3.02 54.07
CA HIS A 3 29.37 -3.15 53.21
C HIS A 3 29.26 -1.91 52.34
N GLN A 4 29.35 -2.10 51.02
CA GLN A 4 28.97 -1.09 50.03
C GLN A 4 27.44 -0.90 50.12
N GLN A 5 27.01 0.22 50.69
CA GLN A 5 25.64 0.72 50.55
C GLN A 5 25.53 1.30 49.14
N LEU A 6 24.97 0.54 48.21
CA LEU A 6 24.62 1.04 46.89
C LEU A 6 23.49 2.06 47.07
N ASN A 7 23.78 3.33 46.80
CA ASN A 7 22.83 4.43 46.97
C ASN A 7 21.58 4.18 46.11
N ILE A 8 20.39 4.17 46.74
CA ILE A 8 19.09 3.95 46.06
C ILE A 8 18.89 4.95 44.92
N VAL A 9 19.41 6.17 45.08
CA VAL A 9 19.38 7.23 44.06
C VAL A 9 20.12 6.81 42.79
N THR A 10 21.28 6.16 42.92
CA THR A 10 22.04 5.67 41.77
C THR A 10 21.28 4.55 41.05
N PHE A 11 20.64 3.65 41.80
CA PHE A 11 19.85 2.56 41.23
C PHE A 11 18.64 3.06 40.45
N LEU A 12 17.92 4.05 41.01
CA LEU A 12 16.78 4.68 40.34
C LEU A 12 17.21 5.47 39.10
N TRP A 13 18.38 6.13 39.14
CA TRP A 13 18.91 6.87 37.99
C TRP A 13 19.33 5.93 36.84
N PHE A 14 20.00 4.81 37.16
CA PHE A 14 20.30 3.76 36.18
C PHE A 14 19.03 3.11 35.61
N SER A 15 18.02 2.87 36.45
CA SER A 15 16.73 2.32 36.02
C SER A 15 15.98 3.27 35.09
N PHE A 16 16.01 4.57 35.39
CA PHE A 16 15.40 5.61 34.56
C PHE A 16 16.16 5.82 33.25
N GLN A 17 17.49 5.78 33.25
CA GLN A 17 18.30 5.77 32.03
C GLN A 17 18.01 4.53 31.17
N LEU A 18 17.88 3.35 31.78
CA LEU A 18 17.56 2.11 31.04
C LEU A 18 16.15 2.15 30.43
N LEU A 19 15.18 2.73 31.13
CA LEU A 19 13.83 2.98 30.62
C LEU A 19 13.83 3.99 29.46
N LEU A 20 14.62 5.08 29.55
CA LEU A 20 14.81 6.06 28.46
C LEU A 20 15.52 5.47 27.24
N MET A 21 16.49 4.57 27.43
CA MET A 21 17.15 3.88 26.33
C MET A 21 16.20 2.91 25.61
N ASN A 22 15.31 2.21 26.34
CA ASN A 22 14.27 1.37 25.74
C ASN A 22 13.24 2.19 24.95
N GLU A 23 12.85 3.39 25.41
CA GLU A 23 11.96 4.28 24.66
C GLU A 23 12.62 4.87 23.42
N LEU A 24 13.93 5.18 23.46
CA LEU A 24 14.70 5.61 22.28
C LEU A 24 14.85 4.50 21.23
N GLU A 25 15.00 3.23 21.64
CA GLU A 25 14.95 2.09 20.71
C GLU A 25 13.54 1.90 20.12
N ALA A 26 12.49 2.12 20.89
CA ALA A 26 11.10 2.09 20.41
C ALA A 26 10.71 3.30 19.53
N ALA A 27 11.39 4.44 19.71
CA ALA A 27 11.22 5.67 18.95
C ALA A 27 12.07 5.73 17.68
N LYS A 28 12.82 4.67 17.36
CA LYS A 28 13.29 4.43 15.99
C LYS A 28 12.03 4.23 15.15
N THR A 29 11.55 5.33 14.59
CA THR A 29 10.37 5.43 13.72
C THR A 29 10.34 4.18 12.85
N LYS A 30 9.43 3.23 13.14
CA LYS A 30 9.37 1.98 12.38
C LYS A 30 9.12 2.40 10.94
N ASP A 31 10.13 2.27 10.11
CA ASP A 31 10.06 2.72 8.74
C ASP A 31 8.84 2.07 8.08
N PRO A 32 7.98 2.86 7.42
CA PRO A 32 6.77 2.33 6.81
C PRO A 32 7.17 1.28 5.76
N PHE A 33 6.59 0.08 5.87
CA PHE A 33 6.90 -1.02 4.97
C PHE A 33 5.93 -1.11 3.80
N TYR A 34 6.46 -1.20 2.59
CA TYR A 34 5.71 -1.24 1.35
C TYR A 34 5.67 -2.64 0.75
N ILE A 35 4.47 -3.12 0.48
CA ILE A 35 4.19 -4.27 -0.39
C ILE A 35 3.67 -3.69 -1.69
N ILE A 36 4.54 -3.76 -2.69
CA ILE A 36 4.36 -3.11 -3.97
C ILE A 36 3.94 -4.16 -5.00
N ALA A 37 2.81 -3.93 -5.65
CA ALA A 37 2.32 -4.81 -6.70
C ALA A 37 3.17 -4.69 -7.96
N HIS A 38 3.75 -5.81 -8.40
CA HIS A 38 4.56 -5.89 -9.60
C HIS A 38 3.71 -5.87 -10.87
N MET A 39 4.09 -5.10 -11.89
CA MET A 39 3.45 -5.00 -13.20
C MET A 39 1.94 -4.73 -13.13
N ALA A 40 1.51 -3.82 -12.26
CA ALA A 40 0.12 -3.37 -12.16
C ALA A 40 -0.21 -2.42 -13.32
N ASN A 41 -0.21 -2.94 -14.54
CA ASN A 41 -0.24 -2.19 -15.80
C ASN A 41 -1.66 -1.90 -16.32
N ASN A 42 -2.69 -2.45 -15.69
CA ASN A 42 -4.08 -2.20 -16.04
C ASN A 42 -4.97 -2.16 -14.78
N ARG A 43 -6.22 -1.70 -14.97
CA ARG A 43 -7.16 -1.50 -13.86
C ARG A 43 -7.54 -2.80 -13.14
N GLU A 44 -7.73 -3.90 -13.86
CA GLU A 44 -8.07 -5.18 -13.26
C GLU A 44 -6.94 -5.69 -12.34
N THR A 45 -5.70 -5.60 -12.82
CA THR A 45 -4.52 -5.99 -12.07
C THR A 45 -4.30 -5.09 -10.84
N LEU A 46 -4.54 -3.78 -10.96
CA LEU A 46 -4.54 -2.84 -9.85
C LEU A 46 -5.58 -3.21 -8.79
N ASP A 47 -6.85 -3.35 -9.18
CA ASP A 47 -7.95 -3.65 -8.27
C ASP A 47 -7.72 -4.98 -7.54
N TRP A 48 -7.24 -5.99 -8.27
CA TRP A 48 -6.84 -7.26 -7.68
C TRP A 48 -5.72 -7.07 -6.65
N ALA A 49 -4.64 -6.37 -6.99
CA ALA A 49 -3.50 -6.22 -6.09
C ALA A 49 -3.86 -5.48 -4.79
N VAL A 50 -4.66 -4.42 -4.91
CA VAL A 50 -5.21 -3.70 -3.74
C VAL A 50 -6.08 -4.62 -2.90
N SER A 51 -6.94 -5.46 -3.52
CA SER A 51 -7.76 -6.44 -2.79
C SER A 51 -6.93 -7.48 -2.02
N GLN A 52 -5.72 -7.80 -2.50
CA GLN A 52 -4.79 -8.70 -1.82
C GLN A 52 -4.00 -7.99 -0.69
N GLY A 53 -4.11 -6.67 -0.59
CA GLY A 53 -3.52 -5.85 0.46
C GLY A 53 -2.18 -5.19 0.09
N ALA A 54 -1.93 -4.96 -1.20
CA ALA A 54 -0.85 -4.07 -1.62
C ALA A 54 -1.09 -2.65 -1.08
N ASN A 55 -0.01 -1.98 -0.66
CA ASN A 55 -0.02 -0.57 -0.26
C ASN A 55 0.91 0.30 -1.12
N GLY A 56 1.47 -0.28 -2.18
CA GLY A 56 2.10 0.41 -3.30
C GLY A 56 1.85 -0.37 -4.59
N ILE A 57 2.05 0.28 -5.72
CA ILE A 57 1.98 -0.34 -7.05
C ILE A 57 3.20 0.08 -7.88
N GLU A 58 3.58 -0.78 -8.81
CA GLU A 58 4.58 -0.53 -9.83
C GLU A 58 3.89 -0.74 -11.19
N SER A 59 4.13 0.18 -12.13
CA SER A 59 3.53 0.16 -13.47
C SER A 59 4.59 0.55 -14.50
N ASP A 60 4.67 -0.23 -15.57
CA ASP A 60 5.61 -0.04 -16.66
C ASP A 60 5.05 0.93 -17.70
N PHE A 61 5.76 2.01 -18.01
CA PHE A 61 5.42 2.92 -19.09
C PHE A 61 6.50 2.84 -20.18
N GLN A 62 6.08 2.58 -21.41
CA GLN A 62 6.90 2.79 -22.60
C GLN A 62 6.71 4.21 -23.11
N PHE A 63 7.79 4.80 -23.61
CA PHE A 63 7.81 6.17 -24.13
C PHE A 63 8.02 6.15 -25.64
N ASN A 64 7.36 7.06 -26.36
CA ASN A 64 7.63 7.31 -27.77
C ASN A 64 8.92 8.14 -27.96
N ASN A 65 9.30 8.39 -29.22
CA ASN A 65 10.52 9.16 -29.55
C ASN A 65 10.50 10.61 -29.05
N ASP A 66 9.32 11.14 -28.74
CA ASP A 66 9.14 12.48 -28.19
C ASP A 66 9.18 12.49 -26.65
N GLY A 67 9.37 11.32 -26.01
CA GLY A 67 9.43 11.16 -24.57
C GLY A 67 8.06 11.16 -23.88
N TYR A 68 6.96 10.96 -24.63
CA TYR A 68 5.62 10.80 -24.05
C TYR A 68 5.29 9.34 -23.82
N PRO A 69 4.61 9.01 -22.70
CA PRO A 69 4.14 7.65 -22.45
C PRO A 69 3.16 7.24 -23.55
N SER A 70 3.41 6.10 -24.18
CA SER A 70 2.66 5.58 -25.31
C SER A 70 1.90 4.30 -24.98
N VAL A 71 2.48 3.44 -24.13
CA VAL A 71 1.90 2.15 -23.74
C VAL A 71 2.23 1.86 -22.28
N ILE A 72 1.28 1.31 -21.53
CA ILE A 72 1.50 0.84 -20.16
C ILE A 72 1.74 -0.68 -20.21
N GLU A 73 2.97 -1.07 -20.50
CA GLU A 73 3.38 -2.46 -20.60
C GLU A 73 4.90 -2.60 -20.43
N HIS A 74 5.36 -3.67 -19.79
CA HIS A 74 6.78 -4.00 -19.66
C HIS A 74 7.44 -4.35 -21.01
N GLY A 75 6.67 -4.92 -21.95
CA GLY A 75 7.21 -5.56 -23.15
C GLY A 75 7.91 -6.90 -22.85
N TRP A 76 8.41 -7.57 -23.91
CA TRP A 76 9.17 -8.82 -23.77
C TRP A 76 10.68 -8.53 -23.74
N PRO A 77 11.46 -9.15 -22.83
CA PRO A 77 11.13 -10.20 -21.84
C PRO A 77 10.64 -9.67 -20.46
N CYS A 78 9.81 -10.42 -19.71
CA CYS A 78 9.21 -10.03 -18.40
C CYS A 78 9.38 -11.11 -17.28
N ASP A 79 9.09 -10.80 -16.00
CA ASP A 79 9.28 -11.74 -14.85
C ASP A 79 8.17 -12.82 -14.70
N CYS A 80 7.03 -12.68 -15.39
CA CYS A 80 5.93 -13.61 -15.24
C CYS A 80 6.25 -14.96 -15.92
N ARG A 81 6.38 -16.03 -15.13
CA ARG A 81 6.34 -17.43 -15.60
C ARG A 81 4.94 -17.99 -15.49
N VAL A 82 4.45 -18.72 -16.51
CA VAL A 82 3.30 -19.66 -16.46
C VAL A 82 2.82 -19.95 -15.05
N ASN A 83 1.62 -19.50 -14.69
CA ASN A 83 0.71 -20.19 -13.76
C ASN A 83 1.30 -20.81 -12.46
N ILE A 84 2.44 -20.36 -11.92
CA ILE A 84 3.15 -21.09 -10.85
C ILE A 84 2.37 -21.06 -9.53
N TYR A 85 1.66 -19.96 -9.24
CA TYR A 85 0.91 -19.80 -7.99
C TYR A 85 -0.54 -19.39 -8.28
N LYS A 86 -1.50 -19.99 -7.57
CA LYS A 86 -2.94 -19.69 -7.71
C LYS A 86 -3.28 -18.25 -7.31
N ASP A 87 -2.43 -17.63 -6.51
CA ASP A 87 -2.53 -16.33 -5.85
C ASP A 87 -1.50 -15.32 -6.42
N SER A 88 -1.36 -15.23 -7.74
CA SER A 88 -0.35 -14.38 -8.39
C SER A 88 -0.96 -13.36 -9.36
N ILE A 89 -0.35 -12.17 -9.41
CA ILE A 89 -0.72 -11.08 -10.32
C ILE A 89 -0.68 -11.52 -11.79
N CYS A 90 0.24 -12.43 -12.13
CA CYS A 90 0.39 -13.01 -13.47
C CYS A 90 -0.80 -13.88 -13.92
N ARG A 91 -1.81 -14.13 -13.07
CA ARG A 91 -3.07 -14.82 -13.44
C ARG A 91 -4.22 -13.88 -13.79
N HIS A 92 -4.03 -12.57 -13.58
CA HIS A 92 -5.04 -11.54 -13.77
C HIS A 92 -4.58 -10.57 -14.87
N GLY A 93 -4.92 -10.89 -16.13
CA GLY A 93 -4.71 -10.02 -17.28
C GLY A 93 -3.39 -10.17 -18.06
N LEU A 94 -2.53 -11.17 -17.75
CA LEU A 94 -1.22 -11.37 -18.40
C LEU A 94 -1.06 -12.82 -18.91
N HIS A 95 -0.61 -13.02 -20.16
CA HIS A 95 -0.36 -14.33 -20.78
C HIS A 95 1.14 -14.53 -21.15
N GLY A 96 1.82 -15.57 -20.63
CA GLY A 96 3.16 -16.04 -21.12
C GLY A 96 4.30 -16.15 -20.07
N ASN A 97 5.45 -16.80 -20.39
CA ASN A 97 6.45 -17.37 -19.43
C ASN A 97 7.89 -16.76 -19.45
N CYS A 98 8.57 -16.44 -18.31
CA CYS A 98 10.05 -16.13 -18.19
C CYS A 98 10.64 -16.03 -16.73
N SER A 99 11.88 -16.51 -16.40
CA SER A 99 12.47 -16.50 -15.01
C SER A 99 13.65 -15.58 -14.87
N GLY A 100 13.81 -15.06 -13.65
CA GLY A 100 15.09 -14.69 -13.07
C GLY A 100 15.89 -15.86 -12.44
N SER A 101 17.20 -15.81 -12.69
CA SER A 101 18.26 -16.69 -12.16
C SER A 101 18.61 -16.38 -10.70
N LYS A 102 19.31 -17.30 -10.02
CA LYS A 102 19.60 -17.32 -8.58
C LYS A 102 20.36 -16.07 -8.05
N ALA A 103 19.68 -15.15 -7.36
CA ALA A 103 20.28 -14.06 -6.58
C ALA A 103 20.77 -14.53 -5.19
N ARG A 104 21.69 -15.50 -5.12
CA ARG A 104 22.38 -15.81 -3.84
C ARG A 104 23.68 -15.01 -3.79
N ASN A 105 23.78 -14.09 -2.83
CA ASN A 105 24.98 -13.32 -2.43
C ASN A 105 25.28 -11.99 -3.15
N ASP A 106 24.30 -11.32 -3.75
CA ASP A 106 24.48 -9.94 -4.23
C ASP A 106 24.50 -8.94 -3.05
N PRO A 107 25.59 -8.15 -2.85
CA PRO A 107 25.67 -7.18 -1.75
C PRO A 107 24.77 -5.95 -1.94
N THR A 108 24.16 -5.76 -3.11
CA THR A 108 23.38 -4.55 -3.44
C THR A 108 22.30 -4.23 -2.40
N ALA A 109 21.56 -5.24 -1.93
CA ALA A 109 20.55 -5.04 -0.90
C ALA A 109 21.16 -4.66 0.46
N HIS A 110 22.31 -5.23 0.81
CA HIS A 110 23.01 -4.90 2.05
C HIS A 110 23.58 -3.47 1.99
N ASN A 111 24.19 -3.10 0.87
CA ASN A 111 24.67 -1.74 0.63
C ASN A 111 23.53 -0.73 0.61
N GLY A 112 22.37 -1.09 0.05
CA GLY A 112 21.16 -0.27 0.12
C GLY A 112 20.72 -0.05 1.56
N VAL A 113 20.59 -1.09 2.38
CA VAL A 113 20.21 -0.93 3.78
C VAL A 113 21.22 -0.06 4.55
N ASN A 114 22.52 -0.29 4.34
CA ASN A 114 23.57 0.47 5.01
C ASN A 114 23.56 1.94 4.55
N GLY A 115 23.47 2.19 3.24
CA GLY A 115 23.41 3.54 2.69
C GLY A 115 22.22 4.33 3.23
N LYS A 116 21.07 3.69 3.42
CA LYS A 116 19.94 4.34 4.09
C LYS A 116 20.28 4.71 5.54
N SER A 117 20.88 3.77 6.28
CA SER A 117 21.29 4.01 7.67
C SER A 117 22.32 5.12 7.78
N ASN A 118 23.11 5.34 6.73
CA ASN A 118 24.09 6.42 6.60
C ASN A 118 23.49 7.73 6.05
N GLY A 119 22.20 7.75 5.66
CA GLY A 119 21.55 8.91 5.07
C GLY A 119 21.87 9.15 3.58
N GLU A 120 22.43 8.17 2.88
CA GLU A 120 22.75 8.25 1.44
C GLU A 120 21.49 8.22 0.57
N HIS A 121 20.43 7.56 1.04
CA HIS A 121 19.11 7.53 0.39
C HIS A 121 17.99 7.27 1.40
N GLY A 122 16.74 7.56 1.01
CA GLY A 122 15.58 7.47 1.92
C GLY A 122 14.95 6.08 2.06
N MET A 123 15.11 5.20 1.07
CA MET A 123 14.43 3.90 1.02
C MET A 123 15.17 2.86 0.18
N THR A 124 15.09 1.60 0.59
CA THR A 124 15.53 0.41 -0.16
C THR A 124 14.39 -0.59 -0.22
N TYR A 125 13.97 -0.93 -1.44
CA TYR A 125 13.03 -2.01 -1.70
C TYR A 125 13.68 -3.04 -2.64
N ILE A 126 13.15 -4.26 -2.64
CA ILE A 126 13.68 -5.37 -3.46
C ILE A 126 12.68 -5.72 -4.56
N TRP A 127 13.19 -5.84 -5.78
CA TRP A 127 12.46 -6.22 -7.00
C TRP A 127 13.09 -7.49 -7.61
N THR A 128 12.37 -8.54 -8.03
CA THR A 128 11.00 -9.02 -7.70
C THR A 128 11.12 -10.25 -6.79
N LEU A 129 10.42 -10.29 -5.65
CA LEU A 129 10.68 -11.28 -4.59
C LEU A 129 9.45 -12.13 -4.20
N ASP A 130 9.34 -13.34 -4.76
CA ASP A 130 8.13 -14.19 -4.58
C ASP A 130 8.27 -15.34 -3.57
N LYS A 131 9.50 -15.69 -3.19
CA LYS A 131 9.77 -16.81 -2.28
C LYS A 131 9.68 -16.35 -0.82
N GLU A 132 8.79 -16.98 -0.03
CA GLU A 132 8.60 -16.66 1.39
C GLU A 132 9.91 -16.60 2.19
N SER A 133 10.80 -17.60 2.04
CA SER A 133 12.08 -17.62 2.76
C SER A 133 12.96 -16.42 2.40
N SER A 134 12.88 -15.94 1.16
CA SER A 134 13.65 -14.78 0.71
C SER A 134 13.01 -13.49 1.20
N MET A 135 11.68 -13.38 1.20
CA MET A 135 10.96 -12.26 1.84
C MET A 135 11.40 -12.10 3.30
N LYS A 136 11.41 -13.20 4.07
CA LYS A 136 11.88 -13.21 5.46
C LYS A 136 13.33 -12.74 5.59
N ASP A 137 14.22 -13.24 4.74
CA ASP A 137 15.64 -12.85 4.75
C ASP A 137 15.81 -11.34 4.52
N TYR A 138 15.19 -10.78 3.47
CA TYR A 138 15.33 -9.35 3.17
C TYR A 138 14.63 -8.45 4.19
N ILE A 139 13.49 -8.86 4.74
CA ILE A 139 12.85 -8.13 5.86
C ILE A 139 13.77 -8.10 7.08
N ASN A 140 14.36 -9.23 7.47
CA ASN A 140 15.33 -9.28 8.58
C ASN A 140 16.57 -8.42 8.32
N ARG A 141 16.95 -8.24 7.05
CA ARG A 141 18.03 -7.33 6.65
C ARG A 141 17.65 -5.86 6.72
N GLY A 142 16.38 -5.51 6.90
CA GLY A 142 15.94 -4.12 7.11
C GLY A 142 15.52 -3.36 5.85
N VAL A 143 15.18 -4.05 4.77
CA VAL A 143 14.56 -3.39 3.59
C VAL A 143 13.21 -2.80 3.98
N GLN A 144 12.79 -1.70 3.34
CA GLN A 144 11.50 -1.05 3.62
C GLN A 144 10.42 -1.39 2.60
N GLY A 145 10.71 -2.22 1.60
CA GLY A 145 9.66 -2.69 0.71
C GLY A 145 10.04 -3.89 -0.14
N ILE A 146 9.01 -4.54 -0.66
CA ILE A 146 9.12 -5.67 -1.57
C ILE A 146 8.17 -5.42 -2.75
N ILE A 147 8.72 -5.45 -3.97
CA ILE A 147 7.94 -5.62 -5.19
C ILE A 147 7.78 -7.13 -5.43
N THR A 148 6.54 -7.60 -5.62
CA THR A 148 6.25 -9.03 -5.73
C THR A 148 5.02 -9.33 -6.59
N ASN A 149 5.01 -10.53 -7.15
CA ASN A 149 3.84 -11.12 -7.79
C ASN A 149 2.89 -11.79 -6.78
N ARG A 150 3.25 -11.92 -5.50
CA ARG A 150 2.52 -12.66 -4.44
C ARG A 150 2.13 -11.78 -3.25
N ILE A 151 1.26 -10.81 -3.51
CA ILE A 151 0.86 -9.75 -2.56
C ILE A 151 0.34 -10.29 -1.23
N ALA A 152 -0.65 -11.21 -1.27
CA ALA A 152 -1.25 -11.75 -0.04
C ALA A 152 -0.23 -12.53 0.81
N LEU A 153 0.72 -13.22 0.16
CA LEU A 153 1.82 -13.89 0.87
C LEU A 153 2.76 -12.88 1.51
N ALA A 154 3.24 -11.89 0.75
CA ALA A 154 4.15 -10.86 1.29
C ALA A 154 3.54 -10.12 2.48
N LYS A 155 2.23 -9.82 2.42
CA LYS A 155 1.48 -9.23 3.54
C LYS A 155 1.46 -10.13 4.76
N ARG A 156 1.14 -11.41 4.58
CA ARG A 156 1.17 -12.38 5.67
C ARG A 156 2.56 -12.47 6.31
N VAL A 157 3.62 -12.51 5.50
CA VAL A 157 5.00 -12.57 5.98
C VAL A 157 5.36 -11.31 6.77
N ALA A 158 5.16 -10.12 6.20
CA ALA A 158 5.46 -8.86 6.87
C ALA A 158 4.72 -8.70 8.20
N VAL A 159 3.42 -9.01 8.24
CA VAL A 159 2.62 -9.01 9.47
C VAL A 159 3.14 -10.04 10.47
N SER A 160 3.46 -11.26 10.03
CA SER A 160 4.00 -12.30 10.92
C SER A 160 5.36 -11.94 11.54
N MET A 161 6.11 -11.03 10.90
CA MET A 161 7.40 -10.54 11.35
C MET A 161 7.31 -9.23 12.16
N GLY A 162 6.10 -8.73 12.44
CA GLY A 162 5.90 -7.55 13.27
C GLY A 162 6.33 -6.23 12.63
N VAL A 163 6.45 -6.20 11.29
CA VAL A 163 6.83 -5.01 10.53
C VAL A 163 5.66 -4.01 10.52
N ALA A 164 5.95 -2.73 10.72
CA ALA A 164 4.95 -1.68 10.58
C ALA A 164 4.68 -1.42 9.10
N MET A 165 3.47 -1.72 8.64
CA MET A 165 3.06 -1.43 7.28
C MET A 165 2.98 0.08 7.06
N ALA A 166 3.37 0.54 5.87
CA ALA A 166 3.05 1.88 5.43
C ALA A 166 1.53 2.05 5.46
N ASN A 167 1.05 3.00 6.26
CA ASN A 167 -0.35 3.36 6.28
C ASN A 167 -0.69 3.94 4.90
N VAL A 168 -1.43 3.18 4.10
CA VAL A 168 -2.32 3.81 3.13
C VAL A 168 -3.24 4.63 4.00
N SER A 169 -3.31 5.94 3.81
CA SER A 169 -4.45 6.72 4.30
C SER A 169 -5.65 6.17 3.54
N THR A 170 -6.18 5.03 3.98
CA THR A 170 -7.35 4.46 3.37
C THR A 170 -8.43 5.48 3.59
N PRO A 171 -9.15 5.87 2.54
CA PRO A 171 -10.43 6.45 2.77
C PRO A 171 -11.24 5.52 3.67
N PRO A 172 -11.84 6.02 4.78
CA PRO A 172 -12.41 5.13 5.77
C PRO A 172 -13.41 4.22 5.06
N VAL A 173 -13.14 2.92 5.19
CA VAL A 173 -13.76 1.83 4.40
C VAL A 173 -15.28 1.77 4.63
N ASP A 174 -15.76 2.53 5.58
CA ASP A 174 -17.11 2.62 6.09
C ASP A 174 -17.80 3.95 5.78
N LYS A 175 -17.18 4.89 5.06
CA LYS A 175 -17.85 6.14 4.67
C LYS A 175 -17.51 6.62 3.26
N CYS A 176 -18.39 7.48 2.78
CA CYS A 176 -18.17 8.40 1.68
C CYS A 176 -18.63 9.79 2.15
N ASP A 177 -18.33 10.83 1.39
CA ASP A 177 -18.63 12.21 1.78
C ASP A 177 -18.95 13.09 0.59
N CYS A 178 -19.72 14.14 0.85
CA CYS A 178 -20.21 15.05 -0.17
C CYS A 178 -20.12 16.51 0.30
N ASP A 179 -19.66 17.37 -0.60
CA ASP A 179 -19.60 18.80 -0.39
C ASP A 179 -20.77 19.51 -1.08
N TYR A 180 -21.19 20.63 -0.48
CA TYR A 180 -22.19 21.50 -1.09
C TYR A 180 -21.56 22.31 -2.24
N ARG A 181 -22.26 22.36 -3.38
CA ARG A 181 -22.02 23.31 -4.47
C ARG A 181 -23.32 24.01 -4.84
N LYS A 182 -23.23 25.14 -5.55
CA LYS A 182 -24.42 25.90 -5.96
C LYS A 182 -25.35 25.02 -6.79
N GLY A 183 -26.48 24.62 -6.20
CA GLY A 183 -27.50 23.78 -6.84
C GLY A 183 -27.70 22.41 -6.20
N GLY A 184 -26.73 21.89 -5.45
CA GLY A 184 -26.79 20.53 -4.92
C GLY A 184 -25.50 20.04 -4.30
N CYS A 185 -25.40 18.73 -4.11
CA CYS A 185 -24.22 18.08 -3.56
C CYS A 185 -23.30 17.52 -4.67
N THR A 186 -22.00 17.46 -4.38
CA THR A 186 -21.00 16.72 -5.16
C THR A 186 -20.22 15.79 -4.25
N ILE A 187 -19.87 14.59 -4.73
CA ILE A 187 -19.00 13.68 -3.99
C ILE A 187 -17.64 14.35 -3.82
N SER A 188 -17.26 14.61 -2.57
CA SER A 188 -15.90 15.00 -2.20
C SER A 188 -15.07 13.77 -1.88
N TRP A 189 -15.73 12.71 -1.40
CA TRP A 189 -15.12 11.44 -1.07
C TRP A 189 -15.88 10.25 -1.69
N PRO A 190 -15.32 9.58 -2.71
CA PRO A 190 -15.93 8.40 -3.31
C PRO A 190 -16.19 7.27 -2.33
N ALA A 191 -17.22 6.47 -2.62
CA ALA A 191 -17.48 5.22 -1.91
C ALA A 191 -16.35 4.18 -2.13
N PRO A 192 -16.15 3.25 -1.20
CA PRO A 192 -15.29 2.09 -1.43
C PRO A 192 -15.91 1.14 -2.49
N SER A 193 -15.08 0.29 -3.09
CA SER A 193 -15.51 -0.71 -4.07
C SER A 193 -16.69 -1.55 -3.54
N LYS A 194 -17.64 -1.84 -4.43
CA LYS A 194 -18.91 -2.55 -4.19
C LYS A 194 -19.92 -1.76 -3.34
N LYS A 195 -19.73 -0.46 -3.17
CA LYS A 195 -20.67 0.48 -2.57
C LYS A 195 -20.83 1.70 -3.47
N ALA A 196 -21.92 2.44 -3.29
CA ALA A 196 -22.13 3.74 -3.90
C ALA A 196 -22.36 4.81 -2.84
N CYS A 197 -22.08 6.07 -3.20
CA CYS A 197 -22.22 7.20 -2.28
C CYS A 197 -23.53 7.92 -2.49
N LYS A 198 -24.38 7.91 -1.48
CA LYS A 198 -25.64 8.66 -1.47
C LYS A 198 -25.42 10.02 -0.81
N CYS A 199 -25.29 11.06 -1.62
CA CYS A 199 -25.23 12.44 -1.15
C CYS A 199 -26.60 12.96 -0.74
N ARG A 200 -26.66 13.78 0.31
CA ARG A 200 -27.86 14.51 0.72
C ARG A 200 -27.52 15.81 1.42
N TYR A 201 -28.45 16.76 1.43
CA TYR A 201 -28.38 17.92 2.30
C TYR A 201 -28.46 17.50 3.77
N LYS A 202 -27.67 18.15 4.62
CA LYS A 202 -27.86 18.13 6.07
C LYS A 202 -29.02 19.04 6.48
N ASP A 203 -29.42 18.95 7.75
CA ASP A 203 -30.54 19.70 8.35
C ASP A 203 -30.50 21.23 8.09
N LEU A 204 -29.33 21.77 7.72
CA LEU A 204 -29.13 23.13 7.21
C LEU A 204 -28.91 23.07 5.69
N LYS A 205 -29.76 23.79 4.92
CA LYS A 205 -29.88 23.75 3.43
C LYS A 205 -28.64 24.21 2.61
N TRP A 206 -27.44 24.22 3.19
CA TRP A 206 -26.17 24.65 2.55
C TRP A 206 -24.98 23.76 2.92
N THR A 207 -25.22 22.61 3.54
CA THR A 207 -24.19 21.60 3.81
C THR A 207 -24.66 20.24 3.32
N CYS A 208 -23.72 19.42 2.86
CA CYS A 208 -23.99 18.07 2.37
C CYS A 208 -23.30 17.02 3.26
N GLU A 209 -23.75 15.78 3.14
CA GLU A 209 -23.07 14.61 3.67
C GLU A 209 -23.27 13.40 2.76
N GLY A 210 -22.34 12.45 2.84
CA GLY A 210 -22.41 11.16 2.17
C GLY A 210 -22.83 10.02 3.10
N SER A 211 -23.52 9.04 2.54
CA SER A 211 -23.80 7.75 3.20
C SER A 211 -23.60 6.60 2.23
N LEU A 212 -23.07 5.47 2.72
CA LEU A 212 -22.86 4.29 1.89
C LEU A 212 -24.16 3.55 1.64
N VAL A 213 -24.39 3.18 0.38
CA VAL A 213 -25.48 2.31 -0.05
C VAL A 213 -24.94 1.15 -0.89
N ASP A 214 -25.71 0.06 -0.96
CA ASP A 214 -25.41 -1.03 -1.89
C ASP A 214 -25.60 -0.59 -3.34
N CYS A 215 -24.80 -1.17 -4.23
CA CYS A 215 -24.89 -0.95 -5.66
C CYS A 215 -24.83 -2.28 -6.41
N ASP A 216 -25.31 -2.26 -7.66
CA ASP A 216 -25.18 -3.40 -8.56
C ASP A 216 -23.71 -3.59 -8.94
N VAL A 217 -23.12 -4.69 -8.48
CA VAL A 217 -21.71 -5.06 -8.69
C VAL A 217 -21.37 -5.36 -10.16
N SER A 218 -22.36 -5.42 -11.05
CA SER A 218 -22.14 -5.48 -12.50
C SER A 218 -21.78 -4.11 -13.10
N LEU A 219 -22.06 -3.01 -12.38
CA LEU A 219 -21.84 -1.66 -12.89
C LEU A 219 -20.39 -1.21 -12.66
N PRO A 220 -19.72 -0.59 -13.66
CA PRO A 220 -18.35 -0.13 -13.53
C PRO A 220 -18.11 0.81 -12.34
N LYS A 221 -19.06 1.70 -12.08
CA LYS A 221 -18.99 2.67 -10.96
C LYS A 221 -19.26 2.05 -9.59
N CYS A 222 -19.80 0.83 -9.54
CA CYS A 222 -19.91 0.08 -8.29
C CYS A 222 -18.58 -0.59 -7.96
N LEU A 223 -17.91 -1.18 -8.96
CA LEU A 223 -16.60 -1.81 -8.79
C LEU A 223 -15.51 -0.77 -8.57
N ASN A 224 -15.59 0.34 -9.30
CA ASN A 224 -14.62 1.44 -9.32
C ASN A 224 -15.32 2.79 -9.10
N PRO A 225 -15.80 3.08 -7.88
CA PRO A 225 -16.41 4.36 -7.58
C PRO A 225 -15.38 5.49 -7.66
N ASP A 226 -15.84 6.64 -8.12
CA ASP A 226 -15.07 7.88 -8.17
C ASP A 226 -15.98 9.06 -7.79
N ALA A 227 -15.48 10.27 -7.98
CA ALA A 227 -16.21 11.48 -7.63
C ALA A 227 -17.09 11.99 -8.78
N SER A 228 -17.44 11.17 -9.78
CA SER A 228 -18.21 11.63 -10.95
C SER A 228 -19.72 11.74 -10.69
N LYS A 229 -20.44 12.46 -11.56
CA LYS A 229 -21.91 12.57 -11.49
C LYS A 229 -22.57 11.20 -11.59
N GLU A 230 -22.05 10.32 -12.43
CA GLU A 230 -22.54 8.94 -12.61
C GLU A 230 -22.38 8.11 -11.32
N ALA A 231 -21.27 8.28 -10.59
CA ALA A 231 -21.06 7.60 -9.31
C ALA A 231 -22.04 8.10 -8.22
N CYS A 232 -22.37 9.39 -8.22
CA CYS A 232 -23.39 9.96 -7.34
C CYS A 232 -24.79 9.44 -7.70
N GLN A 233 -25.13 9.41 -8.99
CA GLN A 233 -26.41 8.90 -9.47
C GLN A 233 -26.60 7.42 -9.14
N LEU A 234 -25.53 6.63 -9.22
CA LEU A 234 -25.54 5.23 -8.78
C LEU A 234 -25.94 5.09 -7.29
N GLY A 235 -25.50 6.02 -6.44
CA GLY A 235 -25.88 6.08 -5.03
C GLY A 235 -27.29 6.60 -4.77
N GLN A 236 -28.01 7.05 -5.81
CA GLN A 236 -29.36 7.61 -5.71
C GLN A 236 -29.44 8.78 -4.70
N GLY A 237 -28.43 9.65 -4.71
CA GLY A 237 -28.34 10.86 -3.89
C GLY A 237 -28.73 12.13 -4.64
N ASP A 238 -28.56 13.27 -3.96
CA ASP A 238 -28.57 14.60 -4.58
C ASP A 238 -27.26 14.83 -5.34
N CYS A 239 -27.35 15.06 -6.64
CA CYS A 239 -26.19 15.17 -7.54
C CYS A 239 -26.21 16.46 -8.37
N ASP A 240 -26.96 17.48 -7.94
CA ASP A 240 -27.16 18.71 -8.74
C ASP A 240 -26.22 19.85 -8.32
N GLY A 241 -25.11 19.50 -7.67
CA GLY A 241 -23.91 20.34 -7.57
C GLY A 241 -22.89 20.09 -8.69
N TYR A 242 -23.11 19.07 -9.54
CA TYR A 242 -22.27 18.66 -10.67
C TYR A 242 -22.55 19.40 -11.97
#